data_AF-A0A2Z6N8X1-F1
#
_entry.id   AF-A0A2Z6N8X1-F1
#
_cell.length_a   1.000
_cell.length_b   1.000
_cell.length_c   1.000
_cell.angle_alpha   90.00
_cell.angle_beta   90.00
_cell.angle_gamma   90.00
#
_symmetry.space_group_name_H-M   'P 1'
#
loop_
_entity.id
_entity.type
_entity.pdbx_description
1 polymer ?
#
loop_
_entity_poly.entity_id
_entity_poly.type
_entity_poly.pdbx_seq_one_letter_code
_entity_poly.pdbx_strand_id
1 'polypeptide(L)'
;MDLIDRHDIPRHEVKKVICSLCDTEQDVQQYCINCGVCMGEYFCGTCKFFDDDISKQQYHCDECGICRTGGKDNFFHCKRCGCCYSKEIKEGHNCVERAMHHNCPICFEYLFDTLRETSVLPCGHTIHFECVKEMEKHRRYSCPVCSKSICDMSSVWKKLDQVISSTPMPESYKNKKVWILCNDCGVNSHVQFHIVAHKCLSCNSYNTRQLQGIPSSSSMSSRVTEMVN
;
A
#
# COMPACT_ATOMS: atom_id res chain seq x y z
N MET A 1 -21.32 21.82 3.33
CA MET A 1 -21.59 21.21 2.02
C MET A 1 -22.47 20.00 2.26
N ASP A 2 -23.65 20.02 1.65
CA ASP A 2 -24.63 18.94 1.75
C ASP A 2 -24.02 17.65 1.18
N LEU A 3 -24.14 16.54 1.90
CA LEU A 3 -23.50 15.26 1.54
C LEU A 3 -24.19 14.53 0.36
N ILE A 4 -25.24 15.13 -0.19
CA ILE A 4 -26.18 14.50 -1.11
C ILE A 4 -25.79 14.65 -2.60
N ASP A 5 -24.89 15.57 -2.95
CA ASP A 5 -24.54 15.87 -4.35
C ASP A 5 -23.05 15.67 -4.68
N ARG A 6 -22.49 14.52 -4.26
CA ARG A 6 -21.19 14.07 -4.77
C ARG A 6 -21.36 13.62 -6.23
N HIS A 7 -21.08 14.52 -7.15
CA HIS A 7 -20.95 14.21 -8.57
C HIS A 7 -19.48 14.31 -8.96
N ASP A 8 -19.02 13.38 -9.81
CA ASP A 8 -17.68 13.45 -10.38
C ASP A 8 -17.64 14.52 -11.47
N ILE A 9 -16.76 15.49 -11.30
CA ILE A 9 -16.48 16.50 -12.33
C ILE A 9 -15.29 16.00 -13.16
N PRO A 10 -15.43 15.83 -14.49
CA PRO A 10 -14.31 15.44 -15.36
C PRO A 10 -13.35 16.63 -15.52
N ARG A 11 -12.47 16.84 -14.53
CA ARG A 11 -11.59 18.02 -14.42
C ARG A 11 -10.76 18.31 -15.69
N HIS A 12 -10.38 17.28 -16.44
CA HIS A 12 -9.61 17.43 -17.67
C HIS A 12 -10.44 17.97 -18.85
N GLU A 13 -11.77 17.85 -18.78
CA GLU A 13 -12.70 18.36 -19.81
C GLU A 13 -13.13 19.80 -19.52
N VAL A 14 -12.82 20.34 -18.33
CA VAL A 14 -13.13 21.72 -17.97
C VAL A 14 -12.31 22.67 -18.84
N LYS A 15 -13.02 23.45 -19.67
CA LYS A 15 -12.43 24.46 -20.57
C LYS A 15 -12.53 25.88 -20.04
N LYS A 16 -13.54 26.14 -19.21
CA LYS A 16 -13.86 27.48 -18.72
C LYS A 16 -14.13 27.48 -17.22
N VAL A 17 -13.91 28.65 -16.61
CA VAL A 17 -14.20 28.94 -15.21
C VAL A 17 -14.89 30.30 -15.10
N ILE A 18 -15.60 30.53 -14.00
CA ILE A 18 -16.24 31.81 -13.69
C ILE A 18 -15.54 32.43 -12.48
N CYS A 19 -15.15 33.69 -12.58
CA CYS A 19 -14.57 34.42 -11.46
C CYS A 19 -15.65 34.74 -10.42
N SER A 20 -15.50 34.26 -9.18
CA SER A 20 -16.49 34.51 -8.11
C SER A 20 -16.56 35.95 -7.59
N LEU A 21 -15.63 36.83 -8.01
CA LEU A 21 -15.63 38.25 -7.58
C LEU A 21 -16.25 39.20 -8.60
N CYS A 22 -16.21 38.87 -9.90
CA CYS A 22 -16.70 39.76 -10.96
C CYS A 22 -17.54 39.04 -12.03
N ASP A 23 -17.90 37.79 -11.79
CA ASP A 23 -18.77 36.93 -12.60
C ASP A 23 -18.34 36.76 -14.07
N THR A 24 -17.08 37.07 -14.38
CA THR A 24 -16.54 36.91 -15.73
C THR A 24 -16.29 35.42 -16.02
N GLU A 25 -16.96 34.90 -17.04
CA GLU A 25 -16.67 33.60 -17.65
C GLU A 25 -15.44 33.72 -18.55
N GLN A 26 -14.45 32.83 -18.36
CA GLN A 26 -13.16 32.89 -19.05
C GLN A 26 -12.55 31.50 -19.27
N ASP A 27 -11.54 31.43 -20.14
CA ASP A 27 -10.69 30.24 -20.26
C ASP A 27 -9.91 29.99 -18.96
N VAL A 28 -9.62 28.72 -18.68
CA VAL A 28 -8.92 28.34 -17.44
C VAL A 28 -7.50 28.90 -17.41
N GLN A 29 -7.26 29.80 -16.46
CA GLN A 29 -5.97 30.40 -16.16
C GLN A 29 -5.94 30.90 -14.71
N GLN A 30 -4.76 31.21 -14.18
CA GLN A 30 -4.57 31.58 -12.77
C GLN A 30 -5.20 32.92 -12.38
N TYR A 31 -5.24 33.89 -13.29
CA TYR A 31 -5.71 35.25 -13.00
C TYR A 31 -7.00 35.54 -13.76
N CYS A 32 -7.90 36.33 -13.16
CA CYS A 32 -9.09 36.78 -13.88
C CYS A 32 -8.72 37.76 -15.00
N ILE A 33 -9.24 37.56 -16.21
CA ILE A 33 -8.98 38.43 -17.37
C ILE A 33 -9.59 39.82 -17.23
N ASN A 34 -10.62 39.97 -16.39
CA ASN A 34 -11.35 41.21 -16.22
C ASN A 34 -10.86 42.01 -15.00
N CYS A 35 -10.89 41.40 -13.81
CA CYS A 35 -10.52 42.10 -12.57
C CYS A 35 -9.08 41.83 -12.09
N GLY A 36 -8.34 40.93 -12.73
CA GLY A 36 -6.94 40.64 -12.39
C GLY A 36 -6.72 39.84 -11.10
N VAL A 37 -7.78 39.43 -10.39
CA VAL A 37 -7.63 38.68 -9.13
C VAL A 37 -6.92 37.34 -9.37
N CYS A 38 -6.04 36.96 -8.45
CA CYS A 38 -5.48 35.61 -8.38
C CYS A 38 -6.57 34.63 -7.94
N MET A 39 -6.89 33.64 -8.77
CA MET A 39 -7.91 32.63 -8.48
C MET A 39 -7.36 31.42 -7.71
N GLY A 40 -6.04 31.40 -7.45
CA GLY A 40 -5.34 30.35 -6.73
C GLY A 40 -3.84 30.65 -6.71
N GLU A 41 -3.26 30.83 -5.53
CA GLU A 41 -1.80 31.03 -5.39
C GLU A 41 -1.01 29.87 -6.01
N TYR A 42 -1.47 28.63 -5.84
CA TYR A 42 -1.08 27.48 -6.64
C TYR A 42 -2.10 27.23 -7.76
N PHE A 43 -1.62 27.20 -9.00
CA PHE A 43 -2.40 26.84 -10.18
C PHE A 43 -1.74 25.73 -10.99
N CYS A 44 -2.52 24.70 -11.31
CA CYS A 44 -2.12 23.65 -12.27
C CYS A 44 -3.04 23.65 -13.49
N GLY A 45 -2.52 24.10 -14.63
CA GLY A 45 -3.25 24.13 -15.90
C GLY A 45 -3.58 22.76 -16.49
N THR A 46 -2.80 21.72 -16.18
CA THR A 46 -3.08 20.33 -16.61
C THR A 46 -4.26 19.74 -15.83
N CYS A 47 -4.26 19.90 -14.50
CA CYS A 47 -5.31 19.39 -13.63
C CYS A 47 -6.53 20.33 -13.52
N LYS A 48 -6.44 21.56 -14.05
CA LYS A 48 -7.43 22.64 -13.84
C LYS A 48 -7.69 22.89 -12.35
N PHE A 49 -6.61 22.87 -11.56
CA PHE A 49 -6.66 22.91 -10.09
C PHE A 49 -6.14 24.25 -9.54
N PHE A 50 -6.84 24.77 -8.54
CA PHE A 50 -6.57 26.05 -7.88
C PHE A 50 -6.56 25.80 -6.36
N ASP A 51 -5.54 26.29 -5.66
CA ASP A 51 -5.43 26.18 -4.20
C ASP A 51 -4.63 27.38 -3.66
N ASP A 52 -5.15 28.07 -2.66
CA ASP A 52 -4.45 29.23 -2.06
C ASP A 52 -3.45 28.79 -0.97
N ASP A 53 -3.58 27.57 -0.44
CA ASP A 53 -2.72 27.09 0.62
C ASP A 53 -1.40 26.53 0.09
N ILE A 54 -0.45 27.41 -0.20
CA ILE A 54 0.89 27.06 -0.66
C ILE A 54 1.74 26.29 0.37
N SER A 55 1.32 26.23 1.64
CA SER A 55 2.06 25.49 2.68
C SER A 55 2.07 23.98 2.42
N LYS A 56 1.08 23.48 1.65
CA LYS A 56 1.03 22.07 1.21
C LYS A 56 2.12 21.72 0.20
N GLN A 57 2.82 22.70 -0.37
CA GLN A 57 3.87 22.52 -1.38
C GLN A 57 3.41 21.61 -2.53
N GLN A 58 2.30 21.99 -3.16
CA GLN A 58 1.69 21.25 -4.27
C GLN A 58 2.63 21.19 -5.47
N TYR A 59 2.60 20.08 -6.19
CA TYR A 59 3.31 19.95 -7.46
C TYR A 59 2.58 18.99 -8.39
N HIS A 60 2.69 19.22 -9.70
CA HIS A 60 2.18 18.29 -10.69
C HIS A 60 3.21 17.19 -10.95
N CYS A 61 2.77 15.93 -10.95
CA CYS A 61 3.58 14.81 -11.42
C CYS A 61 3.11 14.41 -12.82
N ASP A 62 3.92 14.71 -13.84
CA ASP A 62 3.60 14.41 -15.24
C ASP A 62 3.37 12.90 -15.47
N GLU A 63 4.14 12.05 -14.79
CA GLU A 63 4.01 10.59 -14.91
C GLU A 63 2.74 10.04 -14.25
N CYS A 64 2.19 10.72 -13.23
CA CYS A 64 0.90 10.35 -12.65
C CYS A 64 -0.30 11.04 -13.33
N GLY A 65 -0.08 12.19 -13.98
CA GLY A 65 -1.14 13.05 -14.50
C GLY A 65 -1.99 13.75 -13.43
N ILE A 66 -1.51 13.82 -12.18
CA ILE A 66 -2.22 14.46 -11.06
C ILE A 66 -1.31 15.31 -10.18
N CYS A 67 -1.90 16.31 -9.52
CA CYS A 67 -1.23 17.10 -8.49
C CYS A 67 -1.04 16.26 -7.22
N ARG A 68 0.11 16.42 -6.58
CA ARG A 68 0.50 15.84 -5.29
C ARG A 68 0.93 16.97 -4.35
N THR A 69 1.08 16.66 -3.07
CA THR A 69 1.51 17.60 -2.02
C THR A 69 2.83 17.14 -1.39
N GLY A 70 3.47 18.01 -0.60
CA GLY A 70 4.69 17.72 0.15
C GLY A 70 6.00 18.13 -0.54
N GLY A 71 5.93 18.85 -1.66
CA GLY A 71 7.08 19.42 -2.37
C GLY A 71 7.73 18.48 -3.37
N LYS A 72 7.88 18.92 -4.62
CA LYS A 72 8.43 18.13 -5.73
C LYS A 72 9.81 17.54 -5.39
N ASP A 73 10.61 18.27 -4.63
CA ASP A 73 11.97 17.86 -4.28
C ASP A 73 12.03 16.82 -3.16
N ASN A 74 10.94 16.54 -2.46
CA ASN A 74 10.89 15.50 -1.42
C ASN A 74 10.42 14.15 -1.96
N PHE A 75 9.92 14.11 -3.20
CA PHE A 75 9.31 12.92 -3.79
C PHE A 75 10.01 12.48 -5.07
N PHE A 76 9.84 11.21 -5.42
CA PHE A 76 10.22 10.67 -6.73
C PHE A 76 9.08 9.80 -7.24
N HIS A 77 8.94 9.72 -8.57
CA HIS A 77 8.02 8.76 -9.19
C HIS A 77 8.77 7.47 -9.49
N CYS A 78 8.21 6.34 -9.07
CA CYS A 78 8.72 5.02 -9.41
C CYS A 78 7.91 4.46 -10.60
N LYS A 79 8.52 4.43 -11.79
CA LYS A 79 7.86 3.99 -13.04
C LYS A 79 7.28 2.57 -12.96
N ARG A 80 7.99 1.65 -12.30
CA ARG A 80 7.54 0.26 -12.14
C ARG A 80 6.31 0.15 -11.24
N CYS A 81 6.34 0.88 -10.13
CA CYS A 81 5.24 0.91 -9.19
C CYS A 81 4.06 1.76 -9.71
N GLY A 82 4.35 2.75 -10.57
CA GLY A 82 3.41 3.74 -11.09
C GLY A 82 2.97 4.75 -10.04
N CYS A 83 3.82 5.09 -9.06
CA CYS A 83 3.44 5.88 -7.89
C CYS A 83 4.53 6.86 -7.44
N CYS A 84 4.12 7.97 -6.83
CA CYS A 84 5.02 8.91 -6.16
C CYS A 84 5.28 8.49 -4.71
N TYR A 85 6.55 8.44 -4.33
CA TYR A 85 7.00 8.10 -2.98
C TYR A 85 7.96 9.15 -2.44
N SER A 86 8.07 9.24 -1.10
CA SER A 86 9.12 10.02 -0.44
C SER A 86 10.50 9.52 -0.88
N LYS A 87 11.43 10.44 -1.17
CA LYS A 87 12.83 10.11 -1.53
C LYS A 87 13.54 9.30 -0.44
N GLU A 88 13.06 9.33 0.80
CA GLU A 88 13.58 8.52 1.91
C GLU A 88 13.53 7.01 1.62
N ILE A 89 12.54 6.55 0.85
CA ILE A 89 12.36 5.13 0.53
C ILE A 89 12.86 4.77 -0.88
N LYS A 90 13.57 5.68 -1.56
CA LYS A 90 14.00 5.50 -2.95
C LYS A 90 14.82 4.23 -3.17
N GLU A 91 15.83 4.00 -2.34
CA GLU A 91 16.75 2.86 -2.46
C GLU A 91 16.22 1.57 -1.80
N GLY A 92 15.20 1.66 -0.94
CA GLY A 92 14.79 0.57 -0.06
C GLY A 92 13.34 0.09 -0.18
N HIS A 93 12.51 0.73 -1.01
CA HIS A 93 11.12 0.31 -1.14
C HIS A 93 11.01 -1.02 -1.89
N ASN A 94 10.15 -1.91 -1.38
CA ASN A 94 9.82 -3.15 -2.05
C ASN A 94 8.89 -2.84 -3.24
N CYS A 95 9.47 -2.59 -4.42
CA CYS A 95 8.66 -2.19 -5.56
C CYS A 95 7.83 -3.34 -6.11
N VAL A 96 6.52 -3.20 -5.94
CA VAL A 96 5.50 -4.06 -6.53
C VAL A 96 4.91 -3.32 -7.73
N GLU A 97 4.80 -4.01 -8.86
CA GLU A 97 4.24 -3.41 -10.06
C GLU A 97 2.81 -2.93 -9.81
N ARG A 98 2.50 -1.70 -10.23
CA ARG A 98 1.16 -1.13 -10.14
C ARG A 98 0.57 -1.16 -8.71
N ALA A 99 1.41 -0.89 -7.72
CA ALA A 99 1.11 -1.03 -6.29
C ALA A 99 -0.08 -0.19 -5.76
N MET A 100 -0.56 0.82 -6.50
CA MET A 100 -1.77 1.58 -6.15
C MET A 100 -2.87 1.51 -7.22
N HIS A 101 -2.65 0.81 -8.34
CA HIS A 101 -3.64 0.71 -9.42
C HIS A 101 -4.58 -0.47 -9.18
N HIS A 102 -5.16 -0.53 -7.98
CA HIS A 102 -6.15 -1.50 -7.57
C HIS A 102 -6.99 -0.92 -6.42
N ASN A 103 -8.08 -1.60 -6.10
CA ASN A 103 -8.94 -1.20 -5.00
C ASN A 103 -8.33 -1.65 -3.66
N CYS A 104 -8.51 -0.83 -2.63
CA CYS A 104 -8.19 -1.22 -1.26
C CYS A 104 -8.95 -2.51 -0.91
N PRO A 105 -8.27 -3.57 -0.45
CA PRO A 105 -8.89 -4.86 -0.15
C PRO A 105 -9.82 -4.84 1.08
N ILE A 106 -9.88 -3.71 1.79
CA ILE A 106 -10.70 -3.53 2.99
C ILE A 106 -11.99 -2.75 2.69
N CYS A 107 -11.88 -1.58 2.04
CA CYS A 107 -13.03 -0.72 1.74
C CYS A 107 -13.48 -0.76 0.27
N PHE A 108 -12.73 -1.43 -0.61
CA PHE A 108 -13.00 -1.54 -2.05
C PHE A 108 -12.96 -0.22 -2.84
N GLU A 109 -12.49 0.87 -2.24
CA GLU A 109 -12.25 2.13 -2.94
C GLU A 109 -10.93 2.08 -3.73
N TYR A 110 -10.89 2.75 -4.89
CA TYR A 110 -9.69 2.83 -5.72
C TYR A 110 -8.59 3.64 -5.02
N LEU A 111 -7.34 3.17 -5.08
CA LEU A 111 -6.23 3.73 -4.30
C LEU A 111 -5.48 4.87 -4.98
N PHE A 112 -5.46 4.93 -6.32
CA PHE A 112 -4.51 5.80 -7.03
C PHE A 112 -4.84 7.30 -6.92
N ASP A 113 -6.11 7.65 -7.04
CA ASP A 113 -6.65 9.01 -7.04
C ASP A 113 -7.45 9.36 -5.78
N THR A 114 -7.42 8.49 -4.78
CA THR A 114 -8.01 8.75 -3.47
C THR A 114 -7.32 9.92 -2.77
N LEU A 115 -8.10 10.75 -2.08
CA LEU A 115 -7.59 11.82 -1.21
C LEU A 115 -7.21 11.30 0.19
N ARG A 116 -7.52 10.04 0.49
CA ARG A 116 -7.23 9.41 1.77
C ARG A 116 -5.75 9.02 1.83
N GLU A 117 -5.16 9.14 3.01
CA GLU A 117 -3.80 8.68 3.24
C GLU A 117 -3.69 7.17 2.97
N THR A 118 -2.62 6.77 2.28
CA THR A 118 -2.32 5.37 1.98
C THR A 118 -1.05 4.93 2.68
N SER A 119 -0.98 3.65 3.02
CA SER A 119 0.19 3.02 3.63
C SER A 119 0.67 1.87 2.75
N VAL A 120 1.98 1.87 2.47
CA VAL A 120 2.65 0.74 1.82
C VAL A 120 3.06 -0.25 2.91
N LEU A 121 2.49 -1.45 2.87
CA LEU A 121 2.80 -2.51 3.83
C LEU A 121 4.22 -3.06 3.59
N PRO A 122 4.84 -3.75 4.57
CA PRO A 122 6.18 -4.34 4.38
C PRO A 122 6.29 -5.30 3.19
N CYS A 123 5.17 -5.94 2.84
CA CYS A 123 5.07 -6.82 1.66
C CYS A 123 4.99 -6.07 0.32
N GLY A 124 4.88 -4.74 0.32
CA GLY A 124 4.79 -3.86 -0.84
C GLY A 124 3.36 -3.56 -1.32
N HIS A 125 2.33 -4.25 -0.79
CA HIS A 125 0.93 -3.93 -1.09
C HIS A 125 0.51 -2.63 -0.42
N THR A 126 -0.30 -1.83 -1.11
CA THR A 126 -0.78 -0.54 -0.60
C THR A 126 -2.23 -0.67 -0.14
N ILE A 127 -2.56 -0.11 1.02
CA ILE A 127 -3.94 0.00 1.54
C ILE A 127 -4.15 1.38 2.17
N HIS A 128 -5.38 1.83 2.40
CA HIS A 128 -5.61 3.08 3.14
C HIS A 128 -5.09 3.00 4.56
N PHE A 129 -4.53 4.09 5.07
CA PHE A 129 -4.00 4.17 6.44
C PHE A 129 -5.06 3.87 7.50
N GLU A 130 -6.27 4.40 7.32
CA GLU A 130 -7.41 4.10 8.20
C GLU A 130 -7.81 2.62 8.15
N CYS A 131 -7.68 1.97 6.98
CA CYS A 131 -7.92 0.54 6.85
C CYS A 131 -6.84 -0.29 7.57
N VAL A 132 -5.57 0.16 7.59
CA VAL A 132 -4.52 -0.46 8.44
C VAL A 132 -4.94 -0.37 9.91
N LYS A 133 -5.36 0.81 10.39
CA LYS A 133 -5.79 1.01 11.78
C LYS A 133 -6.96 0.11 12.16
N GLU A 134 -7.94 -0.06 11.27
CA GLU A 134 -9.07 -0.95 11.53
C GLU A 134 -8.63 -2.42 11.59
N MET A 135 -7.68 -2.84 10.73
CA MET A 135 -7.07 -4.16 10.83
C MET A 135 -6.38 -4.37 12.18
N GLU A 136 -5.60 -3.39 12.67
CA GLU A 136 -4.92 -3.46 13.97
C GLU A 136 -5.90 -3.58 15.13
N LYS A 137 -6.96 -2.78 15.11
CA LYS A 137 -8.04 -2.81 16.11
C LYS A 137 -8.73 -4.18 16.18
N HIS A 138 -8.89 -4.85 15.04
CA HIS A 138 -9.43 -6.20 14.96
C HIS A 138 -8.37 -7.31 15.10
N ARG A 139 -7.12 -6.96 15.46
CA ARG A 139 -5.99 -7.89 15.64
C ARG A 139 -5.70 -8.73 14.38
N ARG A 140 -5.91 -8.14 13.20
CA ARG A 140 -5.61 -8.74 11.89
C ARG A 140 -4.25 -8.24 11.41
N TYR A 141 -3.20 -9.00 11.69
CA TYR A 141 -1.81 -8.62 11.36
C TYR A 141 -1.26 -9.27 10.09
N SER A 142 -2.13 -9.84 9.25
CA SER A 142 -1.77 -10.45 7.97
C SER A 142 -2.31 -9.61 6.82
N CYS A 143 -1.47 -9.36 5.82
CA CYS A 143 -1.85 -8.66 4.60
C CYS A 143 -3.03 -9.40 3.93
N PRO A 144 -4.14 -8.73 3.61
CA PRO A 144 -5.29 -9.38 2.98
C PRO A 144 -5.00 -9.85 1.54
N VAL A 145 -3.93 -9.35 0.91
CA VAL A 145 -3.56 -9.72 -0.47
C VAL A 145 -2.65 -10.95 -0.51
N CYS A 146 -1.66 -11.04 0.38
CA CYS A 146 -0.63 -12.09 0.32
C CYS A 146 -0.35 -12.81 1.64
N SER A 147 -1.12 -12.51 2.70
CA SER A 147 -1.02 -13.12 4.04
C SER A 147 0.28 -12.87 4.82
N LYS A 148 1.26 -12.14 4.27
CA LYS A 148 2.47 -11.70 4.99
C LYS A 148 2.14 -10.83 6.19
N SER A 149 2.93 -10.92 7.25
CA SER A 149 2.81 -10.04 8.41
C SER A 149 2.98 -8.57 8.02
N ILE A 150 2.12 -7.70 8.54
CA ILE A 150 2.12 -6.26 8.22
C ILE A 150 2.92 -5.40 9.21
N CYS A 151 3.36 -5.99 10.32
CA CYS A 151 4.16 -5.34 11.37
C CYS A 151 5.10 -6.36 12.03
N ASP A 152 5.96 -5.90 12.94
CA ASP A 152 6.85 -6.78 13.69
C ASP A 152 6.06 -7.67 14.68
N MET A 153 6.06 -8.97 14.41
CA MET A 153 5.37 -9.98 15.21
C MET A 153 6.31 -10.71 16.18
N SER A 154 7.58 -10.31 16.30
CA SER A 154 8.61 -10.97 17.13
C SER A 154 8.17 -11.23 18.57
N SER A 155 7.51 -10.26 19.20
CA SER A 155 6.99 -10.39 20.57
C SER A 155 5.86 -11.43 20.67
N VAL A 156 5.04 -11.57 19.62
CA VAL A 156 3.98 -12.60 19.56
C VAL A 156 4.61 -13.99 19.34
N TRP A 157 5.58 -14.10 18.44
CA TRP A 157 6.32 -15.35 18.20
C TRP A 157 7.01 -15.86 19.47
N LYS A 158 7.65 -14.98 20.25
CA LYS A 158 8.26 -15.35 21.54
C LYS A 158 7.24 -15.90 22.55
N LYS A 159 6.02 -15.36 22.57
CA LYS A 159 4.94 -15.91 23.43
C LYS A 159 4.49 -17.28 22.96
N LEU A 160 4.40 -17.52 21.64
CA LEU A 160 4.10 -18.84 21.10
C LEU A 160 5.18 -19.86 21.44
N ASP A 161 6.46 -19.47 21.38
CA ASP A 161 7.58 -20.33 21.84
C ASP A 161 7.35 -20.79 23.29
N GLN A 162 7.00 -19.86 24.19
CA GLN A 162 6.75 -20.18 25.61
C GLN A 162 5.56 -21.13 25.78
N VAL A 163 4.44 -20.87 25.10
CA VAL A 163 3.25 -21.72 25.15
C VAL A 163 3.58 -23.13 24.69
N ILE A 164 4.23 -23.26 23.52
CA ILE A 164 4.62 -24.56 22.95
C ILE A 164 5.54 -25.33 23.90
N SER A 165 6.53 -24.66 24.52
CA SER A 165 7.43 -25.30 25.47
C SER A 165 6.71 -25.78 26.74
N SER A 166 5.63 -25.10 27.14
CA SER A 166 4.85 -25.40 28.35
C SER A 166 3.73 -26.42 28.11
N THR A 167 3.40 -26.73 26.86
CA THR A 167 2.31 -27.64 26.48
C THR A 167 2.81 -28.80 25.62
N PRO A 168 3.61 -29.74 26.17
CA PRO A 168 4.15 -30.85 25.38
C PRO A 168 3.03 -31.67 24.73
N MET A 169 3.24 -32.08 23.48
CA MET A 169 2.26 -32.87 22.73
C MET A 169 2.09 -34.28 23.34
N PRO A 170 0.87 -34.85 23.32
CA PRO A 170 0.63 -36.24 23.73
C PRO A 170 1.48 -37.24 22.93
N GLU A 171 1.73 -38.42 23.51
CA GLU A 171 2.62 -39.44 22.92
C GLU A 171 2.20 -39.83 21.50
N SER A 172 0.89 -39.87 21.21
CA SER A 172 0.34 -40.15 19.86
C SER A 172 0.76 -39.14 18.79
N TYR A 173 1.14 -37.92 19.18
CA TYR A 173 1.56 -36.84 18.28
C TYR A 173 3.04 -36.47 18.42
N LYS A 174 3.76 -37.04 19.39
CA LYS A 174 5.13 -36.66 19.74
C LYS A 174 6.13 -36.80 18.59
N ASN A 175 5.94 -37.78 17.70
CA ASN A 175 6.78 -37.97 16.52
C ASN A 175 6.12 -37.49 15.21
N LYS A 176 4.94 -36.86 15.29
CA LYS A 176 4.24 -36.37 14.11
C LYS A 176 4.94 -35.15 13.57
N LYS A 177 5.32 -35.18 12.30
CA LYS A 177 5.83 -34.01 11.56
C LYS A 177 4.85 -33.61 10.47
N VAL A 178 4.88 -32.33 10.13
CA VAL A 178 4.05 -31.75 9.08
C VAL A 178 4.88 -30.81 8.20
N TRP A 179 4.50 -30.76 6.93
CA TRP A 179 5.02 -29.77 6.01
C TRP A 179 4.27 -28.46 6.16
N ILE A 180 5.01 -27.36 6.20
CA ILE A 180 4.46 -26.01 6.27
C ILE A 180 5.05 -25.13 5.17
N LEU A 181 4.28 -24.13 4.75
CA LEU A 181 4.77 -22.97 4.01
C LEU A 181 4.72 -21.76 4.94
N CYS A 182 5.83 -21.01 5.05
CA CYS A 182 5.84 -19.73 5.76
C CYS A 182 5.35 -18.60 4.85
N ASN A 183 4.33 -17.87 5.29
CA ASN A 183 3.80 -16.75 4.53
C ASN A 183 4.81 -15.59 4.48
N ASP A 184 5.63 -15.40 5.51
CA ASP A 184 6.56 -14.26 5.59
C ASP A 184 7.79 -14.43 4.68
N CYS A 185 8.48 -15.56 4.76
CA CYS A 185 9.68 -15.82 3.96
C CYS A 185 9.45 -16.69 2.71
N GLY A 186 8.29 -17.33 2.57
CA GLY A 186 7.95 -18.19 1.43
C GLY A 186 8.64 -19.57 1.43
N VAL A 187 9.40 -19.91 2.47
CA VAL A 187 10.13 -21.18 2.55
C VAL A 187 9.23 -22.30 3.06
N ASN A 188 9.35 -23.47 2.43
CA ASN A 188 8.77 -24.73 2.91
C ASN A 188 9.65 -25.34 4.00
N SER A 189 9.05 -25.89 5.05
CA SER A 189 9.80 -26.57 6.12
C SER A 189 9.05 -27.80 6.62
N HIS A 190 9.79 -28.84 7.00
CA HIS A 190 9.26 -30.04 7.63
C HIS A 190 9.51 -29.96 9.14
N VAL A 191 8.47 -29.70 9.92
CA VAL A 191 8.60 -29.31 11.33
C VAL A 191 7.79 -30.23 12.23
N GLN A 192 8.12 -30.20 13.52
CA GLN A 192 7.37 -30.93 14.53
C GLN A 192 5.93 -30.39 14.60
N PHE A 193 4.95 -31.29 14.57
CA PHE A 193 3.55 -30.91 14.71
C PHE A 193 3.29 -30.45 16.14
N HIS A 194 2.62 -29.31 16.29
CA HIS A 194 2.07 -28.84 17.55
C HIS A 194 0.69 -28.25 17.31
N ILE A 195 -0.27 -28.53 18.20
CA ILE A 195 -1.66 -28.07 18.06
C ILE A 195 -1.84 -26.54 18.12
N VAL A 196 -0.81 -25.82 18.57
CA VAL A 196 -0.89 -24.37 18.84
C VAL A 196 -0.43 -23.61 17.60
N ALA A 197 0.80 -23.87 17.14
CA ALA A 197 1.38 -23.23 15.97
C ALA A 197 2.61 -23.99 15.46
N HIS A 198 3.00 -23.72 14.22
CA HIS A 198 4.17 -24.33 13.58
C HIS A 198 5.22 -23.26 13.25
N LYS A 199 6.43 -23.41 13.80
CA LYS A 199 7.51 -22.44 13.63
C LYS A 199 8.24 -22.64 12.31
N CYS A 200 8.42 -21.58 11.54
CA CYS A 200 9.34 -21.60 10.40
C CYS A 200 10.79 -21.64 10.90
N LEU A 201 11.58 -22.59 10.40
CA LEU A 201 12.98 -22.75 10.80
C LEU A 201 13.91 -21.73 10.13
N SER A 202 13.46 -21.08 9.05
CA SER A 202 14.26 -20.10 8.30
C SER A 202 14.19 -18.70 8.90
N CYS A 203 13.00 -18.24 9.30
CA CYS A 203 12.80 -16.87 9.80
C CYS A 203 12.17 -16.79 11.20
N ASN A 204 11.96 -17.92 11.88
CA ASN A 204 11.34 -18.01 13.21
C ASN A 204 9.88 -17.53 13.32
N SER A 205 9.25 -17.14 12.20
CA SER A 205 7.83 -16.78 12.16
C SER A 205 6.92 -17.97 12.39
N TYR A 206 5.77 -17.76 13.03
CA TYR A 206 4.66 -18.73 13.05
C TYR A 206 3.51 -18.34 12.11
N ASN A 207 3.70 -17.38 11.20
CA ASN A 207 2.75 -17.06 10.14
C ASN A 207 2.87 -18.12 9.04
N THR A 208 2.40 -19.32 9.35
CA THR A 208 2.62 -20.52 8.54
C THR A 208 1.30 -21.22 8.25
N ARG A 209 1.23 -21.90 7.10
CA ARG A 209 0.12 -22.78 6.74
C ARG A 209 0.61 -24.19 6.57
N GLN A 210 -0.15 -25.16 7.07
CA GLN A 210 0.14 -26.57 6.87
C GLN A 210 -0.19 -26.98 5.43
N LEU A 211 0.69 -27.77 4.81
CA LEU A 211 0.49 -28.33 3.48
C LEU A 211 -0.14 -29.72 3.58
N GLN A 212 -1.06 -30.03 2.68
CA GLN A 212 -1.59 -31.38 2.51
C GLN A 212 -0.63 -32.16 1.58
N GLY A 213 0.27 -32.94 2.17
CA GLY A 213 1.24 -33.76 1.43
C GLY A 213 2.66 -33.20 1.40
N ILE A 214 3.56 -33.92 0.72
CA ILE A 214 4.97 -33.54 0.56
C ILE A 214 5.05 -32.48 -0.55
N PRO A 215 5.67 -31.31 -0.32
CA PRO A 215 5.84 -30.31 -1.37
C PRO A 215 6.64 -30.89 -2.53
N SER A 216 6.12 -30.75 -3.76
CA SER A 216 6.80 -31.18 -4.97
C SER A 216 8.05 -30.31 -5.20
N SER A 217 9.15 -30.94 -5.63
CA SER A 217 10.46 -30.31 -5.91
C SER A 217 10.39 -29.17 -6.94
N SER A 218 9.29 -29.05 -7.68
CA SER A 218 8.98 -27.99 -8.64
C SER A 218 8.61 -26.63 -8.04
N SER A 219 8.44 -26.52 -6.71
CA SER A 219 8.10 -25.25 -6.04
C SER A 219 9.32 -24.48 -5.51
N MET A 220 10.54 -24.97 -5.76
CA MET A 220 11.78 -24.21 -5.62
C MET A 220 12.00 -23.33 -6.85
N SER A 221 11.15 -22.33 -7.09
CA SER A 221 11.44 -21.33 -8.12
C SER A 221 12.58 -20.44 -7.63
N SER A 222 13.79 -20.76 -8.05
CA SER A 222 14.87 -19.80 -8.19
C SER A 222 14.36 -18.65 -9.06
N ARG A 223 14.41 -17.42 -8.54
CA ARG A 223 14.42 -16.23 -9.40
C ARG A 223 15.79 -16.20 -10.07
N VAL A 224 15.93 -16.93 -11.18
CA VAL A 224 17.05 -16.77 -12.10
C VAL A 224 16.81 -15.45 -12.81
N THR A 225 17.70 -14.49 -12.59
CA THR A 225 17.81 -13.29 -13.41
C THR A 225 18.37 -13.75 -14.77
N GLU A 226 17.53 -13.82 -15.80
CA GLU A 226 18.01 -13.91 -17.18
C GLU A 226 18.58 -12.54 -17.56
N MET A 227 19.92 -12.46 -17.57
CA MET A 227 20.63 -11.49 -18.39
C MET A 227 20.57 -12.00 -19.83
N VAL A 228 19.94 -11.24 -20.72
CA VAL A 228 20.06 -11.41 -22.16
C VAL A 228 20.79 -10.19 -22.70
N ASN A 229 21.88 -10.45 -23.40
CA ASN A 229 22.65 -9.48 -24.18
C ASN A 229 21.81 -8.83 -25.28
#